data_AF-A0A524JSY0-F1
#
_entry.id   AF-A0A524JSY0-F1
#
_cell.length_a   1.000
_cell.length_b   1.000
_cell.length_c   1.000
_cell.angle_alpha   90.00
_cell.angle_beta   90.00
_cell.angle_gamma   90.00
#
_symmetry.space_group_name_H-M   'P 1'
#
loop_
_entity.id
_entity.type
_entity.pdbx_description
1 polymer ?
#
loop_
_entity_poly.entity_id
_entity_poly.type
_entity_poly.pdbx_seq_one_letter_code
_entity_poly.pdbx_strand_id
1 'polypeptide(L)'
;MSDQEQPQGQNQPQMDSLSNSILMAFNLGVQFNQQTQGSKSVTEVTGELGHTIYTNMTQVYGENVQDDLLRTNTEYFLQIALMGYIVPSVCAFDEEFKNRLLQLIEMRAKKTEGQQQSRIIT
;
A
#
# COMPACT_ATOMS: atom_id res chain seq x y z
N MET A 1 -16.24 23.88 -41.08
CA MET A 1 -17.20 23.20 -40.20
C MET A 1 -16.78 21.74 -40.24
N SER A 2 -15.72 21.31 -39.56
CA SER A 2 -15.44 21.31 -38.12
C SER A 2 -16.47 20.48 -37.37
N ASP A 3 -16.25 19.16 -37.31
CA ASP A 3 -16.70 18.30 -36.22
C ASP A 3 -15.70 17.13 -36.13
N GLN A 4 -14.58 17.38 -35.45
CA GLN A 4 -13.75 16.32 -34.89
C GLN A 4 -14.38 15.95 -33.54
N GLU A 5 -15.11 14.84 -33.51
CA GLU A 5 -15.51 14.21 -32.26
C GLU A 5 -14.24 13.62 -31.60
N GLN A 6 -13.80 14.26 -30.52
CA GLN A 6 -12.75 13.76 -29.64
C GLN A 6 -13.21 12.46 -28.97
N PRO A 7 -12.42 11.38 -28.98
CA PRO A 7 -12.73 10.21 -28.17
C PRO A 7 -12.41 10.47 -26.70
N GLN A 8 -13.48 10.45 -25.90
CA GLN A 8 -13.57 9.90 -24.54
C GLN A 8 -12.32 10.00 -23.66
N GLY A 9 -12.31 11.03 -22.81
CA GLY A 9 -11.45 11.06 -21.62
C GLY A 9 -11.77 9.87 -20.71
N GLN A 10 -10.87 8.90 -20.72
CA GLN A 10 -10.81 7.76 -19.81
C GLN A 10 -10.77 8.25 -18.35
N ASN A 11 -11.92 8.24 -17.68
CA ASN A 11 -11.95 8.22 -16.23
C ASN A 11 -12.00 6.74 -15.78
N GLN A 12 -10.94 6.32 -15.05
CA GLN A 12 -10.65 5.04 -14.37
C GLN A 12 -9.75 4.05 -15.14
N PRO A 13 -8.58 3.65 -14.56
CA PRO A 13 -8.54 2.70 -13.44
C PRO A 13 -7.37 2.91 -12.43
N GLN A 14 -7.21 4.10 -11.83
CA GLN A 14 -6.21 4.29 -10.74
C GLN A 14 -6.65 3.71 -9.39
N MET A 15 -7.95 3.51 -9.15
CA MET A 15 -8.44 2.93 -7.89
C MET A 15 -8.15 1.44 -7.74
N ASP A 16 -8.15 0.68 -8.84
CA ASP A 16 -7.85 -0.75 -8.80
C ASP A 16 -6.38 -1.00 -8.48
N SER A 17 -5.46 -0.11 -8.87
CA SER A 17 -4.04 -0.28 -8.56
C SER A 17 -3.73 -0.07 -7.08
N LEU A 18 -4.30 0.98 -6.45
CA LEU A 18 -4.04 1.28 -5.04
C LEU A 18 -4.58 0.19 -4.10
N SER A 19 -5.83 -0.25 -4.32
CA SER A 19 -6.43 -1.31 -3.50
C SER A 19 -5.63 -2.61 -3.60
N ASN A 20 -5.18 -2.96 -4.81
CA ASN A 20 -4.32 -4.11 -5.03
C ASN A 20 -2.95 -3.96 -4.36
N SER A 21 -2.32 -2.78 -4.39
CA SER A 21 -1.06 -2.51 -3.68
C SER A 21 -1.21 -2.63 -2.16
N ILE A 22 -2.32 -2.13 -1.59
CA ILE A 22 -2.64 -2.28 -0.17
C ILE A 22 -2.79 -3.77 0.19
N LEU A 23 -3.54 -4.52 -0.61
CA LEU A 23 -3.76 -5.96 -0.37
C LEU A 23 -2.45 -6.75 -0.49
N MET A 24 -1.61 -6.44 -1.48
CA MET A 24 -0.29 -7.07 -1.64
C MET A 24 0.61 -6.81 -0.44
N ALA A 25 0.69 -5.56 0.03
CA ALA A 25 1.50 -5.21 1.21
C ALA A 25 0.99 -5.93 2.46
N PHE A 26 -0.33 -5.97 2.68
CA PHE A 26 -0.93 -6.67 3.81
C PHE A 26 -0.60 -8.17 3.77
N ASN A 27 -0.80 -8.80 2.60
CA ASN A 27 -0.53 -10.23 2.41
C ASN A 27 0.95 -10.59 2.57
N LEU A 28 1.87 -9.68 2.20
CA LEU A 28 3.29 -9.87 2.45
C LEU A 28 3.57 -10.01 3.96
N GLY A 29 2.95 -9.16 4.78
CA GLY A 29 3.02 -9.25 6.23
C GLY A 29 2.47 -10.57 6.80
N VAL A 30 1.31 -10.99 6.29
CA VAL A 30 0.66 -12.26 6.68
C VAL A 30 1.59 -13.44 6.35
N GLN A 31 2.13 -13.48 5.13
CA GLN A 31 3.04 -14.55 4.71
C GLN A 31 4.31 -14.59 5.56
N PHE A 32 4.88 -13.43 5.87
CA PHE A 32 6.07 -13.35 6.70
C PHE A 32 5.79 -13.84 8.13
N ASN A 33 4.61 -13.54 8.69
CA ASN A 33 4.18 -14.10 9.98
C ASN A 33 4.07 -15.62 9.93
N GLN A 34 3.44 -16.18 8.89
CA GLN A 34 3.30 -17.63 8.71
C GLN A 34 4.65 -18.34 8.56
N GLN A 35 5.56 -17.78 7.76
CA GLN A 35 6.90 -18.33 7.54
C GLN A 35 7.75 -18.34 8.82
N THR A 36 7.63 -17.28 9.61
CA THR A 36 8.38 -17.13 10.86
C THR A 36 7.63 -17.68 12.07
N GLN A 37 6.41 -18.20 11.89
CA GLN A 37 5.48 -18.59 12.95
C GLN A 37 5.29 -17.50 14.02
N GLY A 38 5.35 -16.23 13.62
CA GLY A 38 5.25 -15.09 14.54
C GLY A 38 6.39 -14.98 15.56
N SER A 39 7.52 -15.66 15.35
CA SER A 39 8.62 -15.71 16.33
C SER A 39 9.62 -14.54 16.22
N LYS A 40 9.64 -13.83 15.09
CA LYS A 40 10.53 -12.68 14.90
C LYS A 40 10.01 -11.46 15.65
N SER A 41 10.93 -10.65 16.18
CA SER A 41 10.57 -9.37 16.79
C SER A 41 10.07 -8.39 15.74
N VAL A 42 9.21 -7.46 16.17
CA VAL A 42 8.70 -6.39 15.28
C VAL A 42 9.82 -5.57 14.65
N THR A 43 10.94 -5.37 15.35
CA THR A 43 12.12 -4.66 14.82
C THR A 43 12.80 -5.41 13.69
N GLU A 44 12.94 -6.73 13.80
CA GLU A 44 13.49 -7.57 12.72
C GLU A 44 12.56 -7.60 11.51
N VAL A 45 11.26 -7.78 11.77
CA VAL A 45 10.22 -7.76 10.73
C VAL A 45 10.22 -6.43 9.98
N THR A 46 10.36 -5.31 10.70
CA THR A 46 10.42 -3.96 10.11
C THR A 46 11.62 -3.82 9.17
N GLY A 47 12.80 -4.28 9.59
CA GLY A 47 14.01 -4.23 8.78
C GLY A 47 13.91 -5.07 7.51
N GLU A 48 13.46 -6.32 7.63
CA GLU A 48 13.37 -7.25 6.51
C GLU A 48 12.28 -6.85 5.51
N LEU A 49 11.05 -6.61 5.99
CA LEU A 49 9.96 -6.19 5.11
C LEU A 49 10.22 -4.81 4.51
N GLY A 50 10.79 -3.87 5.27
CA GLY A 50 11.15 -2.55 4.75
C GLY A 50 12.16 -2.65 3.61
N HIS A 51 13.19 -3.48 3.77
CA HIS A 51 14.18 -3.71 2.71
C HIS A 51 13.57 -4.37 1.47
N THR A 52 12.74 -5.40 1.64
CA THR A 52 12.05 -6.08 0.53
C THR A 52 11.15 -5.11 -0.24
N ILE A 53 10.32 -4.33 0.46
CA ILE A 53 9.40 -3.37 -0.15
C ILE A 53 10.18 -2.30 -0.92
N TYR A 54 11.19 -1.68 -0.29
CA TYR A 54 12.01 -0.65 -0.94
C TYR A 54 12.70 -1.18 -2.20
N THR A 55 13.27 -2.39 -2.12
CA THR A 55 13.94 -3.03 -3.26
C THR A 55 12.97 -3.26 -4.41
N ASN A 56 11.78 -3.79 -4.14
CA ASN A 56 10.75 -4.01 -5.16
C ASN A 56 10.28 -2.68 -5.78
N MET A 57 10.06 -1.64 -4.97
CA MET A 57 9.67 -0.33 -5.48
C MET A 57 10.76 0.30 -6.34
N THR A 58 12.03 0.17 -5.93
CA THR A 58 13.17 0.69 -6.70
C THR A 58 13.33 -0.06 -8.03
N GLN A 59 13.15 -1.37 -8.05
CA GLN A 59 13.20 -2.15 -9.29
C GLN A 59 12.12 -1.75 -10.30
N VAL A 60 10.92 -1.40 -9.83
CA VAL A 60 9.79 -1.07 -10.71
C VAL A 60 9.77 0.42 -11.08
N TYR A 61 10.14 1.32 -10.17
CA TYR A 61 9.93 2.76 -10.30
C TYR A 61 11.20 3.61 -10.15
N GLY A 62 12.35 3.01 -9.84
CA GLY A 62 13.57 3.71 -9.43
C GLY A 62 14.14 4.71 -10.44
N GLU A 63 13.94 4.48 -11.74
CA GLU A 63 14.38 5.41 -12.79
C GLU A 63 13.44 6.60 -12.98
N ASN A 64 12.19 6.49 -12.50
CA ASN A 64 11.10 7.41 -12.84
C ASN A 64 10.57 8.20 -11.63
N VAL A 65 11.01 7.89 -10.41
CA VAL A 65 10.49 8.46 -9.16
C VAL A 65 11.65 8.88 -8.26
N GLN A 66 11.51 10.04 -7.61
CA GLN A 66 12.52 10.56 -6.67
C GLN A 66 12.67 9.62 -5.46
N ASP A 67 13.90 9.50 -4.93
CA ASP A 67 14.19 8.59 -3.82
C ASP A 67 13.34 8.88 -2.57
N ASP A 68 13.11 10.16 -2.25
CA ASP A 68 12.29 10.55 -1.10
C ASP A 68 10.83 10.08 -1.22
N LEU A 69 10.28 10.06 -2.44
CA LEU A 69 8.95 9.52 -2.71
C LEU A 69 8.93 7.98 -2.60
N LEU A 70 10.00 7.30 -3.06
CA LEU A 70 10.14 5.86 -2.89
C LEU A 70 10.22 5.48 -1.41
N ARG A 71 10.98 6.23 -0.60
CA ARG A 71 11.07 6.03 0.86
C ARG A 71 9.72 6.25 1.54
N THR A 72 9.03 7.35 1.21
CA THR A 72 7.72 7.66 1.79
C THR A 72 6.70 6.57 1.48
N ASN A 73 6.66 6.10 0.23
CA ASN A 73 5.75 5.02 -0.15
C ASN A 73 6.15 3.67 0.47
N THR A 74 7.45 3.41 0.60
CA THR A 74 7.95 2.23 1.31
C THR A 74 7.47 2.22 2.76
N GLU A 75 7.59 3.34 3.47
CA GLU A 75 7.11 3.46 4.85
C GLU A 75 5.60 3.23 4.96
N TYR A 76 4.83 3.74 4.00
CA TYR A 76 3.39 3.52 3.94
C TYR A 76 3.04 2.03 3.77
N PHE A 77 3.64 1.35 2.80
CA PHE A 77 3.41 -0.08 2.59
C PHE A 77 3.97 -0.94 3.73
N LEU A 78 5.06 -0.52 4.36
CA LEU A 78 5.61 -1.19 5.54
C LEU A 78 4.64 -1.14 6.71
N GLN A 79 3.99 0.00 6.97
CA GLN A 79 2.94 0.08 7.99
C GLN A 79 1.81 -0.92 7.71
N ILE A 80 1.41 -1.06 6.45
CA ILE A 80 0.37 -2.03 6.04
C ILE A 80 0.83 -3.47 6.22
N ALA A 81 2.06 -3.77 5.82
CA ALA A 81 2.65 -5.10 5.99
C ALA A 81 2.79 -5.46 7.48
N LEU A 82 3.16 -4.51 8.34
CA LEU A 82 3.21 -4.73 9.79
C LEU A 82 1.83 -5.01 10.39
N MET A 83 0.77 -4.35 9.88
CA MET A 83 -0.60 -4.71 10.25
C MET A 83 -0.92 -6.15 9.81
N GLY A 84 -0.52 -6.55 8.60
CA GLY A 84 -0.64 -7.93 8.12
C GLY A 84 0.17 -8.94 8.94
N TYR A 85 1.27 -8.53 9.55
CA TYR A 85 2.07 -9.40 10.42
C TYR A 85 1.45 -9.57 11.82
N ILE A 86 0.99 -8.47 12.43
CA ILE A 86 0.54 -8.42 13.82
C ILE A 86 -0.93 -8.86 13.96
N VAL A 87 -1.80 -8.41 13.05
CA VAL A 87 -3.25 -8.60 13.22
C VAL A 87 -3.66 -10.06 13.16
N PRO A 88 -3.17 -10.91 12.24
CA PRO A 88 -3.51 -12.33 12.26
C PRO A 88 -3.06 -13.05 13.52
N SER A 89 -2.00 -12.60 14.21
CA SER A 89 -1.58 -13.22 15.47
C SER A 89 -2.43 -12.79 16.67
N VAL A 90 -3.10 -11.62 16.60
CA VAL A 90 -3.96 -11.09 17.66
C VAL A 90 -5.45 -11.37 17.43
N CYS A 91 -5.87 -11.38 16.16
CA CYS A 91 -7.26 -11.41 15.72
C CYS A 91 -7.56 -12.56 14.74
N ALA A 92 -6.76 -13.63 14.76
CA ALA A 92 -6.83 -14.79 13.84
C ALA A 92 -8.23 -15.36 13.61
N PHE A 93 -9.13 -15.13 14.58
CA PHE A 93 -10.45 -15.74 14.68
C PHE A 93 -11.59 -14.84 14.18
N ASP A 94 -11.32 -13.59 13.79
CA ASP A 94 -12.33 -12.60 13.39
C ASP A 94 -12.12 -12.11 11.94
N GLU A 95 -12.79 -12.79 11.01
CA GLU A 95 -12.76 -12.49 9.57
C GLU A 95 -13.46 -11.16 9.23
N GLU A 96 -14.47 -10.75 10.02
CA GLU A 96 -15.17 -9.47 9.81
C GLU A 96 -14.24 -8.30 10.12
N PHE A 97 -13.47 -8.41 11.20
CA PHE A 97 -12.47 -7.42 11.57
C PHE A 97 -11.40 -7.24 10.47
N LYS A 98 -10.90 -8.34 9.89
CA LYS A 98 -9.92 -8.28 8.79
C LYS A 98 -10.44 -7.47 7.59
N ASN A 99 -11.67 -7.75 7.16
CA ASN A 99 -12.27 -7.04 6.02
C ASN A 99 -12.50 -5.56 6.33
N ARG A 100 -12.97 -5.24 7.54
CA ARG A 100 -13.15 -3.86 8.00
C ARG A 100 -11.83 -3.10 8.10
N LEU A 101 -10.75 -3.76 8.54
CA LEU A 101 -9.43 -3.17 8.62
C LEU A 101 -8.93 -2.73 7.23
N LEU A 102 -9.06 -3.60 6.21
CA LEU A 102 -8.67 -3.26 4.84
C LEU A 102 -9.44 -2.04 4.31
N GLN A 103 -10.75 -1.97 4.56
CA GLN A 103 -11.56 -0.81 4.19
C GLN A 103 -11.09 0.48 4.90
N LEU A 104 -10.74 0.41 6.18
CA LEU A 104 -10.24 1.57 6.93
C LEU A 104 -8.89 2.06 6.38
N ILE A 105 -8.01 1.14 5.97
CA ILE A 105 -6.72 1.47 5.33
C ILE A 105 -6.98 2.18 3.99
N GLU A 106 -7.86 1.63 3.16
CA GLU A 106 -8.22 2.23 1.87
C GLU A 106 -8.82 3.64 2.03
N MET A 107 -9.74 3.82 3.00
CA MET A 107 -10.30 5.13 3.31
C MET A 107 -9.24 6.15 3.75
N ARG A 108 -8.24 5.73 4.53
CA ARG A 108 -7.11 6.59 4.93
C ARG A 108 -6.26 6.97 3.71
N ALA A 109 -5.99 6.01 2.82
CA ALA A 109 -5.24 6.23 1.58
C ALA A 109 -5.91 7.31 0.74
N LYS A 110 -7.21 7.14 0.45
CA LYS A 110 -8.02 8.08 -0.34
C LYS A 110 -8.07 9.49 0.25
N LYS A 111 -8.17 9.61 1.58
CA LYS A 111 -8.11 10.92 2.26
C LYS A 111 -6.76 11.61 2.07
N THR A 112 -5.67 10.84 2.05
CA THR A 112 -4.31 11.35 1.89
C THR A 112 -4.08 11.85 0.45
N GLU A 113 -4.58 11.11 -0.55
CA GLU A 113 -4.53 11.52 -1.96
C GLU A 113 -5.33 12.81 -2.21
N GLY A 114 -6.54 12.92 -1.66
CA GLY A 114 -7.37 14.14 -1.78
C GLY A 114 -6.74 15.37 -1.12
N GLN A 115 -5.94 15.17 -0.05
CA GLN A 115 -5.18 16.25 0.58
C GLN A 115 -3.94 16.68 -0.22
N GLN A 116 -3.29 15.76 -0.94
CA GLN A 116 -2.19 16.11 -1.84
C GLN A 116 -2.67 16.90 -3.06
N GLN A 117 -3.82 16.55 -3.66
CA GLN A 117 -4.42 17.33 -4.75
C GLN A 117 -4.82 18.75 -4.32
N SER A 118 -5.26 18.93 -3.07
CA SER A 118 -5.65 20.24 -2.52
C SER A 118 -4.46 21.16 -2.18
N ARG A 119 -3.22 20.64 -2.14
CA ARG A 119 -2.01 21.43 -1.83
C ARG A 119 -1.29 21.98 -3.07
N ILE A 120 -1.76 21.70 -4.29
CA ILE A 120 -1.15 22.19 -5.55
C ILE A 120 -1.76 23.52 -6.02
N ILE A 121 -2.81 24.03 -5.36
CA ILE A 121 -3.40 25.34 -5.68
C ILE A 121 -3.28 26.26 -4.48
N THR A 122 -2.16 26.99 -4.36
CA THR A 122 -2.12 28.33 -3.75
C THR A 122 -0.96 29.11 -4.34
#